data_AF-J5PY08-F1
#
_entry.id   AF-J5PY08-F1
#
_cell.length_a   1.000
_cell.length_b   1.000
_cell.length_c   1.000
_cell.angle_alpha   90.00
_cell.angle_beta   90.00
_cell.angle_gamma   90.00
#
_symmetry.space_group_name_H-M   'P 1'
#
loop_
_entity.id
_entity.type
_entity.pdbx_description
1 polymer ?
#
loop_
_entity_poly.entity_id
_entity_poly.type
_entity_poly.pdbx_seq_one_letter_code
_entity_poly.pdbx_strand_id
1 'polypeptide(L)'
;MTIVIGVLALQGAFIEHVQHVEKCIVKNKDQYKEKLSVITVRDDNQLTKCDALIIPGGESTTMSLIAQRTGFYDDLHAFVHDPRKVIWGTCAGLIYLSQQLSNEAELLKTLDLLKVSVMRNAFGRQAQSSTRICDFSSFIPYCDDFPAIFIRAPVIEEVLDSEEVQILYKLDGKDNNGQELIVAAKQNDNILVTSFHPELAENDVRFHDWFIREFVLKAPMSGF
;
A
#
# COMPACT_ATOMS: atom_id res chain seq x y z
N MET A 1 -13.43 10.94 18.69
CA MET A 1 -13.75 11.22 17.27
C MET A 1 -13.63 9.88 16.54
N THR A 2 -14.26 9.66 15.38
CA THR A 2 -14.05 8.41 14.63
C THR A 2 -13.01 8.66 13.55
N ILE A 3 -11.93 7.89 13.54
CA ILE A 3 -10.93 7.88 12.47
C ILE A 3 -11.46 7.02 11.32
N VAL A 4 -11.43 7.54 10.10
CA VAL A 4 -11.98 6.88 8.91
C VAL A 4 -10.85 6.46 7.98
N ILE A 5 -10.75 5.16 7.74
CA ILE A 5 -9.83 4.57 6.75
C ILE A 5 -10.61 4.38 5.45
N GLY A 6 -10.23 5.09 4.40
CA GLY A 6 -10.73 4.87 3.05
C GLY A 6 -10.00 3.72 2.38
N VAL A 7 -10.72 2.95 1.56
CA VAL A 7 -10.11 2.04 0.57
C VAL A 7 -10.57 2.47 -0.81
N LEU A 8 -9.62 2.84 -1.67
CA LEU A 8 -9.93 3.29 -3.03
C LEU A 8 -10.59 2.16 -3.83
N ALA A 9 -11.77 2.42 -4.37
CA ALA A 9 -12.64 1.41 -4.99
C ALA A 9 -12.97 1.75 -6.46
N LEU A 10 -11.99 2.31 -7.17
CA LEU A 10 -12.08 2.56 -8.62
C LEU A 10 -11.85 1.28 -9.43
N GLN A 11 -10.92 0.43 -8.96
CA GLN A 11 -10.57 -0.85 -9.56
C GLN A 11 -9.80 -1.68 -8.51
N GLY A 12 -9.84 -3.00 -8.61
CA GLY A 12 -8.94 -3.88 -7.84
C GLY A 12 -9.56 -4.57 -6.63
N ALA A 13 -8.71 -5.19 -5.80
CA ALA A 13 -9.07 -6.02 -4.64
C ALA A 13 -9.41 -5.18 -3.39
N PHE A 14 -10.28 -4.18 -3.54
CA PHE A 14 -10.62 -3.28 -2.44
C PHE A 14 -11.49 -3.95 -1.36
N ILE A 15 -12.30 -4.96 -1.72
CA ILE A 15 -13.21 -5.62 -0.77
C ILE A 15 -12.42 -6.39 0.28
N GLU A 16 -11.37 -7.10 -0.16
CA GLU A 16 -10.49 -7.88 0.69
C GLU A 16 -9.76 -6.99 1.69
N HIS A 17 -9.29 -5.81 1.24
CA HIS A 17 -8.73 -4.79 2.14
C HIS A 17 -9.74 -4.30 3.17
N VAL A 18 -10.97 -3.98 2.76
CA VAL A 18 -12.04 -3.56 3.68
C VAL A 18 -12.29 -4.65 4.74
N GLN A 19 -12.42 -5.90 4.32
CA GLN A 19 -12.64 -7.03 5.22
C GLN A 19 -11.50 -7.21 6.23
N HIS A 20 -10.25 -7.05 5.82
CA HIS A 20 -9.10 -7.16 6.73
C HIS A 20 -9.07 -6.01 7.74
N VAL A 21 -9.37 -4.78 7.31
CA VAL A 21 -9.49 -3.64 8.23
C VAL A 21 -10.66 -3.85 9.21
N GLU A 22 -11.83 -4.29 8.74
CA GLU A 22 -12.97 -4.61 9.62
C GLU A 22 -12.61 -5.69 10.65
N LYS A 23 -11.92 -6.77 10.22
CA LYS A 23 -11.43 -7.82 11.12
C LYS A 23 -10.49 -7.24 12.18
N CYS A 24 -9.56 -6.35 11.82
CA CYS A 24 -8.70 -5.66 12.78
C CYS A 24 -9.51 -4.84 13.79
N ILE A 25 -10.46 -4.03 13.32
CA ILE A 25 -11.30 -3.17 14.16
C ILE A 25 -12.10 -4.02 15.17
N VAL A 26 -12.69 -5.13 14.73
CA VAL A 26 -13.47 -6.03 15.59
C VAL A 26 -12.55 -6.75 16.59
N LYS A 27 -11.44 -7.32 16.13
CA LYS A 27 -10.52 -8.13 16.96
C LYS A 27 -9.80 -7.30 18.02
N ASN A 28 -9.45 -6.06 17.69
CA ASN A 28 -8.66 -5.17 18.55
C ASN A 28 -9.49 -4.04 19.17
N LYS A 29 -10.81 -4.14 19.20
CA LYS A 29 -11.72 -3.08 19.68
C LYS A 29 -11.37 -2.54 21.06
N ASP A 30 -10.95 -3.41 21.98
CA ASP A 30 -10.59 -3.02 23.35
C ASP A 30 -9.16 -2.47 23.46
N GLN A 31 -8.33 -2.68 22.43
CA GLN A 31 -6.94 -2.24 22.38
C GLN A 31 -6.76 -0.93 21.60
N TYR A 32 -7.58 -0.70 20.57
CA TYR A 32 -7.62 0.56 19.85
C TYR A 32 -8.31 1.63 20.70
N LYS A 33 -7.54 2.61 21.15
CA LYS A 33 -8.04 3.71 21.99
C LYS A 33 -9.01 4.61 21.24
N GLU A 34 -8.83 4.73 19.92
CA GLU A 34 -9.68 5.54 19.05
C GLU A 34 -10.73 4.69 18.34
N LYS A 35 -11.87 5.31 18.05
CA LYS A 35 -12.93 4.64 17.30
C LYS A 35 -12.54 4.65 15.82
N LEU A 36 -12.53 3.47 15.19
CA LEU A 36 -12.16 3.32 13.78
C LEU A 36 -13.37 2.90 12.95
N SER A 37 -13.37 3.32 11.69
CA SER A 37 -14.30 2.83 10.66
C SER A 37 -13.58 2.75 9.32
N VAL A 38 -14.09 1.92 8.43
CA VAL A 38 -13.58 1.76 7.06
C VAL A 38 -14.69 2.00 6.06
N ILE A 39 -14.38 2.70 4.97
CA ILE A 39 -15.32 2.95 3.87
C ILE A 39 -14.65 2.71 2.52
N THR A 40 -15.46 2.40 1.51
CA THR A 40 -14.99 2.42 0.12
C THR A 40 -15.05 3.85 -0.42
N VAL A 41 -14.05 4.22 -1.22
CA VAL A 41 -13.89 5.58 -1.78
C VAL A 41 -13.92 5.49 -3.31
N ARG A 42 -14.89 6.15 -3.92
CA ARG A 42 -15.09 6.24 -5.38
C ARG A 42 -15.19 7.68 -5.89
N ASP A 43 -15.37 8.63 -4.97
CA ASP A 43 -15.54 10.06 -5.24
C ASP A 43 -15.03 10.92 -4.07
N ASP A 44 -15.00 12.23 -4.29
CA ASP A 44 -14.53 13.23 -3.33
C ASP A 44 -15.38 13.31 -2.05
N ASN A 45 -16.71 13.13 -2.15
CA ASN A 45 -17.60 13.16 -0.99
C ASN A 45 -17.29 12.04 0.02
N GLN A 46 -16.71 10.94 -0.46
CA GLN A 46 -16.19 9.87 0.38
C GLN A 46 -14.76 10.14 0.82
N LEU A 47 -13.90 10.63 -0.08
CA LEU A 47 -12.50 10.90 0.20
C LEU A 47 -12.30 11.93 1.31
N THR A 48 -13.06 13.02 1.30
CA THR A 48 -13.00 14.11 2.29
C THR A 48 -13.30 13.66 3.73
N LYS A 49 -13.98 12.52 3.90
CA LYS A 49 -14.28 11.93 5.21
C LYS A 49 -13.11 11.12 5.78
N CYS A 50 -12.13 10.79 4.94
CA CYS A 50 -11.06 9.86 5.30
C CYS A 50 -9.89 10.58 5.97
N ASP A 51 -9.31 9.95 6.98
CA ASP A 51 -8.05 10.33 7.63
C ASP A 51 -6.87 9.55 7.04
N ALA A 52 -7.15 8.32 6.57
CA ALA A 52 -6.20 7.46 5.89
C ALA A 52 -6.79 6.91 4.59
N LEU A 53 -5.95 6.55 3.62
CA LEU A 53 -6.36 5.94 2.36
C LEU A 53 -5.46 4.74 2.01
N ILE A 54 -6.09 3.58 1.81
CA ILE A 54 -5.47 2.41 1.21
C ILE A 54 -5.77 2.44 -0.29
N ILE A 55 -4.72 2.41 -1.11
CA ILE A 55 -4.79 2.27 -2.56
C ILE A 55 -4.45 0.81 -2.90
N PRO A 56 -5.44 -0.01 -3.27
CA PRO A 56 -5.28 -1.45 -3.37
C PRO A 56 -4.51 -1.88 -4.63
N GLY A 57 -4.19 -3.18 -4.68
CA GLY A 57 -3.71 -3.83 -5.89
C GLY A 57 -4.77 -3.93 -6.99
N GLY A 58 -4.35 -4.24 -8.22
CA GLY A 58 -5.22 -4.23 -9.40
C GLY A 58 -4.47 -3.90 -10.69
N GLU A 59 -5.06 -3.06 -11.53
CA GLU A 59 -4.47 -2.55 -12.77
C GLU A 59 -4.38 -1.03 -12.68
N SER A 60 -3.16 -0.53 -12.48
CA SER A 60 -2.89 0.88 -12.19
C SER A 60 -3.28 1.81 -13.35
N THR A 61 -3.15 1.36 -14.60
CA THR A 61 -3.53 2.16 -15.78
C THR A 61 -5.04 2.46 -15.76
N THR A 62 -5.84 1.45 -15.49
CA THR A 62 -7.31 1.53 -15.41
C THR A 62 -7.72 2.42 -14.26
N MET A 63 -7.08 2.27 -13.09
CA MET A 63 -7.33 3.11 -11.93
C MET A 63 -7.08 4.60 -12.24
N SER A 64 -5.93 4.90 -12.85
CA SER A 64 -5.58 6.26 -13.27
C SER A 64 -6.53 6.81 -14.34
N LEU A 65 -6.88 6.01 -15.36
CA LEU A 65 -7.80 6.41 -16.41
C LEU A 65 -9.21 6.70 -15.88
N ILE A 66 -9.71 5.90 -14.93
CA ILE A 66 -10.99 6.16 -14.27
C ILE A 66 -10.92 7.49 -13.52
N ALA A 67 -9.91 7.69 -12.67
CA ALA A 67 -9.74 8.92 -11.89
C ALA A 67 -9.64 10.16 -12.79
N GLN A 68 -8.89 10.08 -13.90
CA GLN A 68 -8.76 11.17 -14.86
C GLN A 68 -10.10 11.48 -15.56
N ARG A 69 -10.84 10.44 -15.99
CA ARG A 69 -12.12 10.61 -16.71
C ARG A 69 -13.26 11.10 -15.83
N THR A 70 -13.22 10.82 -14.53
CA THR A 70 -14.23 11.29 -13.58
C THR A 70 -13.90 12.64 -12.94
N GLY A 71 -12.71 13.20 -13.21
CA GLY A 71 -12.20 14.40 -12.55
C GLY A 71 -11.66 14.16 -11.13
N PHE A 72 -11.72 12.92 -10.64
CA PHE A 72 -11.34 12.55 -9.27
C PHE A 72 -9.81 12.48 -9.05
N TYR A 73 -9.02 12.55 -10.13
CA TYR A 73 -7.56 12.54 -10.05
C TYR A 73 -7.03 13.71 -9.19
N ASP A 74 -7.55 14.92 -9.38
CA ASP A 74 -7.04 16.11 -8.69
C ASP A 74 -7.33 16.04 -7.18
N ASP A 75 -8.51 15.53 -6.80
CA ASP A 75 -8.87 15.31 -5.39
C ASP A 75 -7.97 14.26 -4.73
N LEU A 76 -7.69 13.15 -5.44
CA LEU A 76 -6.75 12.12 -4.97
C LEU A 76 -5.35 12.69 -4.81
N HIS A 77 -4.86 13.42 -5.82
CA HIS A 77 -3.55 14.04 -5.79
C HIS A 77 -3.42 15.00 -4.61
N ALA A 78 -4.41 15.87 -4.39
CA ALA A 78 -4.42 16.79 -3.25
C ALA A 78 -4.48 16.06 -1.91
N PHE A 79 -5.29 15.00 -1.80
CA PHE A 79 -5.42 14.22 -0.57
C PHE A 79 -4.12 13.52 -0.18
N VAL A 80 -3.44 12.87 -1.13
CA VAL A 80 -2.23 12.11 -0.81
C VAL A 80 -1.02 13.00 -0.49
N HIS A 81 -1.03 14.26 -0.94
CA HIS A 81 0.00 15.25 -0.64
C HIS A 81 -0.25 16.03 0.65
N ASP A 82 -1.39 15.86 1.31
CA ASP A 82 -1.63 16.45 2.63
C ASP A 82 -0.83 15.67 3.70
N PRO A 83 0.16 16.29 4.37
CA PRO A 83 1.02 15.61 5.33
C PRO A 83 0.29 15.10 6.58
N ARG A 84 -0.99 15.48 6.76
CA ARG A 84 -1.84 14.98 7.85
C ARG A 84 -2.52 13.67 7.49
N LYS A 85 -2.53 13.27 6.21
CA LYS A 85 -3.18 12.04 5.74
C LYS A 85 -2.21 10.87 5.75
N VAL A 86 -2.74 9.68 6.01
CA VAL A 86 -1.97 8.43 6.05
C VAL A 86 -2.28 7.59 4.82
N ILE A 87 -1.26 7.18 4.08
CA ILE A 87 -1.42 6.52 2.78
C ILE A 87 -0.77 5.13 2.81
N TRP A 88 -1.46 4.13 2.26
CA TRP A 88 -0.90 2.81 2.00
C TRP A 88 -1.17 2.35 0.58
N GLY A 89 -0.12 2.22 -0.24
CA GLY A 89 -0.23 1.64 -1.58
C GLY A 89 0.20 0.17 -1.62
N THR A 90 -0.68 -0.72 -2.07
CA THR A 90 -0.36 -2.15 -2.28
C THR A 90 -0.35 -2.49 -3.77
N CYS A 91 0.67 -3.21 -4.24
CA CYS A 91 0.82 -3.64 -5.64
C CYS A 91 0.57 -2.49 -6.65
N ALA A 92 -0.59 -2.44 -7.31
CA ALA A 92 -0.96 -1.35 -8.20
C ALA A 92 -0.96 0.02 -7.52
N GLY A 93 -1.26 0.10 -6.22
CA GLY A 93 -1.15 1.32 -5.43
C GLY A 93 0.28 1.82 -5.28
N LEU A 94 1.27 0.93 -5.15
CA LEU A 94 2.70 1.32 -5.19
C LEU A 94 3.04 1.99 -6.52
N ILE A 95 2.62 1.37 -7.64
CA ILE A 95 2.83 1.95 -8.98
C ILE A 95 2.13 3.31 -9.07
N TYR A 96 0.89 3.40 -8.61
CA TYR A 96 0.09 4.62 -8.74
C TYR A 96 0.65 5.78 -7.90
N LEU A 97 1.30 5.50 -6.77
CA LEU A 97 1.93 6.52 -5.92
C LEU A 97 3.33 6.95 -6.38
N SER A 98 4.02 6.15 -7.19
CA SER A 98 5.42 6.39 -7.56
C SER A 98 5.64 7.66 -8.40
N GLN A 99 6.80 8.30 -8.16
CA GLN A 99 7.29 9.44 -8.91
C GLN A 99 7.84 9.04 -10.29
N GLN A 100 8.50 7.88 -10.39
CA GLN A 100 9.06 7.39 -11.66
C GLN A 100 8.64 5.95 -11.96
N LEU A 101 8.45 5.68 -13.25
CA LEU A 101 8.22 4.35 -13.79
C LEU A 101 9.31 4.03 -14.80
N SER A 102 10.01 2.91 -14.59
CA SER A 102 11.12 2.52 -15.47
C SER A 102 10.69 1.90 -16.78
N ASN A 103 9.44 1.46 -16.88
CA ASN A 103 8.85 0.93 -18.12
C ASN A 103 7.59 1.69 -18.52
N GLU A 104 7.41 1.85 -19.83
CA GLU A 104 6.38 2.71 -20.42
C GLU A 104 4.96 2.35 -19.95
N ALA A 105 4.24 3.39 -19.57
CA ALA A 105 2.83 3.36 -19.25
C ALA A 105 2.20 4.67 -19.73
N GLU A 106 2.21 4.94 -21.05
CA GLU A 106 1.81 6.23 -21.63
C GLU A 106 0.45 6.77 -21.14
N LEU A 107 -0.47 5.87 -20.78
CA LEU A 107 -1.82 6.22 -20.32
C LEU A 107 -1.94 6.39 -18.79
N LEU A 108 -0.90 6.02 -18.04
CA LEU A 108 -0.88 6.07 -16.58
C LEU A 108 -0.30 7.40 -16.13
N LYS A 109 -1.15 8.26 -15.57
CA LYS A 109 -0.73 9.41 -14.78
C LYS A 109 -0.62 8.98 -13.33
N THR A 110 0.58 8.91 -12.75
CA THR A 110 0.77 8.58 -11.33
C THR A 110 0.36 9.75 -10.44
N LEU A 111 0.31 9.54 -9.12
CA LEU A 111 0.05 10.55 -8.12
C LEU A 111 1.32 11.27 -7.65
N ASP A 112 2.50 10.97 -8.22
CA ASP A 112 3.78 11.67 -7.99
C ASP A 112 4.14 11.94 -6.51
N LEU A 113 3.85 10.97 -5.63
CA LEU A 113 4.02 11.15 -4.18
C LEU A 113 5.30 10.50 -3.64
N LEU A 114 5.55 9.26 -4.07
CA LEU A 114 6.59 8.41 -3.51
C LEU A 114 7.89 8.57 -4.32
N LYS A 115 8.96 9.02 -3.66
CA LYS A 115 10.29 9.32 -4.21
C LYS A 115 11.08 8.06 -4.54
N VAL A 116 10.53 7.24 -5.44
CA VAL A 116 11.13 5.99 -5.93
C VAL A 116 10.88 5.84 -7.42
N SER A 117 11.73 5.05 -8.09
CA SER A 117 11.43 4.47 -9.39
C SER A 117 10.89 3.05 -9.25
N VAL A 118 9.80 2.75 -9.95
CA VAL A 118 9.12 1.45 -9.91
C VAL A 118 9.12 0.79 -11.28
N MET A 119 9.54 -0.48 -11.35
CA MET A 119 9.30 -1.34 -12.50
C MET A 119 8.00 -2.11 -12.34
N ARG A 120 7.10 -1.98 -13.32
CA ARG A 120 5.84 -2.75 -13.37
C ARG A 120 6.14 -4.20 -13.79
N ASN A 121 5.50 -5.17 -13.12
CA ASN A 121 5.56 -6.59 -13.48
C ASN A 121 6.99 -7.18 -13.54
N ALA A 122 7.86 -6.83 -12.58
CA ALA A 122 9.29 -7.13 -12.63
C ALA A 122 9.63 -8.65 -12.63
N PHE A 123 8.74 -9.49 -12.11
CA PHE A 123 8.96 -10.94 -11.97
C PHE A 123 8.77 -11.77 -13.26
N GLY A 124 8.46 -11.14 -14.40
CA GLY A 124 8.38 -11.80 -15.72
C GLY A 124 7.07 -12.56 -16.00
N ARG A 125 6.84 -12.91 -17.27
CA ARG A 125 5.56 -13.49 -17.76
C ARG A 125 5.27 -14.92 -17.29
N GLN A 126 6.27 -15.69 -16.87
CA GLN A 126 6.13 -17.11 -16.53
C GLN A 126 5.92 -17.37 -15.03
N ALA A 127 6.17 -16.38 -14.16
CA ALA A 127 5.91 -16.43 -12.72
C ALA A 127 4.81 -15.41 -12.37
N GLN A 128 3.58 -15.65 -12.83
CA GLN A 128 2.48 -14.66 -12.74
C GLN A 128 1.90 -14.52 -11.34
N SER A 129 2.07 -15.53 -10.49
CA SER A 129 1.73 -15.49 -9.08
C SER A 129 2.69 -16.36 -8.28
N SER A 130 3.10 -15.88 -7.11
CA SER A 130 3.85 -16.69 -6.14
C SER A 130 3.52 -16.26 -4.73
N THR A 131 3.52 -17.22 -3.80
CA THR A 131 3.45 -16.95 -2.37
C THR A 131 4.82 -17.24 -1.77
N ARG A 132 5.32 -16.31 -0.95
CA ARG A 132 6.57 -16.43 -0.21
C ARG A 132 6.28 -16.25 1.27
N ILE A 133 6.73 -17.18 2.10
CA ILE A 133 6.74 -16.97 3.55
C ILE A 133 7.88 -16.01 3.86
N CYS A 134 7.57 -14.82 4.38
CA CYS A 134 8.52 -13.73 4.62
C CYS A 134 8.58 -13.38 6.10
N ASP A 135 9.78 -13.04 6.56
CA ASP A 135 10.02 -12.59 7.92
C ASP A 135 10.02 -11.06 7.98
N PHE A 136 8.89 -10.47 8.39
CA PHE A 136 8.73 -9.04 8.62
C PHE A 136 8.95 -8.65 10.08
N SER A 137 9.48 -9.53 10.93
CA SER A 137 9.66 -9.30 12.37
C SER A 137 10.57 -8.11 12.71
N SER A 138 11.41 -7.69 11.75
CA SER A 138 12.26 -6.50 11.88
C SER A 138 11.49 -5.19 12.02
N PHE A 139 10.22 -5.13 11.58
CA PHE A 139 9.37 -3.94 11.72
C PHE A 139 7.92 -4.23 12.17
N ILE A 140 7.47 -5.49 12.09
CA ILE A 140 6.17 -5.94 12.60
C ILE A 140 6.40 -7.03 13.66
N PRO A 141 6.20 -6.78 14.96
CA PRO A 141 6.41 -7.80 15.98
C PRO A 141 5.62 -9.09 15.72
N TYR A 142 6.29 -10.23 15.89
CA TYR A 142 5.72 -11.58 15.70
C TYR A 142 5.19 -11.86 14.27
N CYS A 143 5.82 -11.26 13.25
CA CYS A 143 5.46 -11.43 11.85
C CYS A 143 6.59 -12.11 11.06
N ASP A 144 7.15 -13.20 11.60
CA ASP A 144 8.28 -13.94 11.06
C ASP A 144 7.92 -14.98 9.98
N ASP A 145 6.62 -15.21 9.76
CA ASP A 145 6.10 -16.23 8.85
C ASP A 145 4.94 -15.74 7.97
N PHE A 146 4.92 -14.46 7.60
CA PHE A 146 3.81 -13.89 6.84
C PHE A 146 3.76 -14.44 5.40
N PRO A 147 2.61 -14.96 4.93
CA PRO A 147 2.47 -15.41 3.55
C PRO A 147 2.29 -14.21 2.61
N ALA A 148 3.38 -13.68 2.07
CA ALA A 148 3.34 -12.57 1.11
C ALA A 148 2.99 -13.09 -0.31
N ILE A 149 1.86 -12.61 -0.85
CA ILE A 149 1.34 -13.01 -2.17
C ILE A 149 1.72 -11.98 -3.22
N PHE A 150 2.51 -12.38 -4.20
CA PHE A 150 2.96 -11.56 -5.32
C PHE A 150 2.20 -11.97 -6.58
N ILE A 151 1.39 -11.07 -7.14
CA ILE A 151 0.66 -11.29 -8.40
C ILE A 151 1.07 -10.19 -9.36
N ARG A 152 1.85 -10.55 -10.39
CA ARG A 152 2.45 -9.60 -11.33
C ARG A 152 3.07 -8.39 -10.61
N ALA A 153 3.73 -8.65 -9.49
CA ALA A 153 4.11 -7.61 -8.54
C ALA A 153 5.10 -6.60 -9.15
N PRO A 154 4.94 -5.30 -8.84
CA PRO A 154 5.97 -4.30 -9.10
C PRO A 154 7.17 -4.46 -8.16
N VAL A 155 8.30 -3.85 -8.51
CA VAL A 155 9.48 -3.74 -7.64
C VAL A 155 9.97 -2.29 -7.63
N ILE A 156 10.41 -1.82 -6.47
CA ILE A 156 11.14 -0.54 -6.36
C ILE A 156 12.57 -0.80 -6.85
N GLU A 157 12.93 -0.20 -7.98
CA GLU A 157 14.26 -0.34 -8.58
C GLU A 157 15.27 0.66 -7.98
N GLU A 158 14.79 1.87 -7.68
CA GLU A 158 15.62 2.95 -7.19
C GLU A 158 14.88 3.77 -6.13
N VAL A 159 15.60 4.14 -5.07
CA VAL A 159 15.16 5.15 -4.12
C VAL A 159 15.72 6.49 -4.58
N LEU A 160 14.85 7.44 -4.94
CA LEU A 160 15.24 8.74 -5.48
C LEU A 160 15.67 9.71 -4.37
N ASP A 161 15.23 9.46 -3.14
CA ASP A 161 15.56 10.25 -1.95
C ASP A 161 15.68 9.34 -0.72
N SER A 162 16.91 9.01 -0.36
CA SER A 162 17.21 8.11 0.76
C SER A 162 17.06 8.76 2.14
N GLU A 163 16.89 10.08 2.22
CA GLU A 163 16.64 10.76 3.50
C GLU A 163 15.18 10.62 3.93
N GLU A 164 14.25 10.63 2.96
CA GLU A 164 12.81 10.49 3.23
C GLU A 164 12.30 9.05 3.10
N VAL A 165 12.90 8.24 2.22
CA VAL A 165 12.43 6.88 1.93
C VAL A 165 13.29 5.84 2.66
N GLN A 166 12.65 5.10 3.56
CA GLN A 166 13.25 3.97 4.26
C GLN A 166 12.79 2.64 3.63
N ILE A 167 13.74 1.82 3.20
CA ILE A 167 13.48 0.43 2.80
C ILE A 167 13.14 -0.38 4.05
N LEU A 168 12.00 -1.07 4.03
CA LEU A 168 11.56 -1.95 5.11
C LEU A 168 11.91 -3.41 4.84
N TYR A 169 11.79 -3.85 3.58
CA TYR A 169 12.06 -5.24 3.23
C TYR A 169 12.52 -5.44 1.78
N LYS A 170 13.50 -6.33 1.62
CA LYS A 170 14.00 -6.83 0.34
C LYS A 170 13.75 -8.34 0.29
N LEU A 171 13.22 -8.84 -0.83
CA LEU A 171 13.15 -10.28 -1.07
C LEU A 171 14.53 -10.82 -1.41
N ASP A 172 14.79 -12.06 -1.00
CA ASP A 172 15.95 -12.82 -1.46
C ASP A 172 15.90 -13.04 -2.98
N GLY A 173 17.07 -12.87 -3.62
CA GLY A 173 17.23 -13.00 -5.05
C GLY A 173 17.29 -11.66 -5.78
N LYS A 174 17.28 -11.73 -7.11
CA LYS A 174 17.34 -10.59 -8.00
C LYS A 174 16.26 -10.71 -9.07
N ASP A 175 15.85 -9.58 -9.63
CA ASP A 175 14.96 -9.56 -10.79
C ASP A 175 15.69 -10.06 -12.06
N ASN A 176 14.99 -10.06 -13.19
CA ASN A 176 15.56 -10.48 -14.48
C ASN A 176 16.73 -9.60 -14.96
N ASN A 177 16.91 -8.41 -14.38
CA ASN A 177 17.99 -7.46 -14.70
C ASN A 177 19.11 -7.48 -13.64
N GLY A 178 19.05 -8.38 -12.66
CA GLY A 178 20.05 -8.49 -11.60
C GLY A 178 19.93 -7.44 -10.49
N GLN A 179 18.78 -6.75 -10.38
CA GLN A 179 18.49 -5.76 -9.36
C GLN A 179 17.89 -6.39 -8.10
N GLU A 180 18.08 -5.72 -6.96
CA GLU A 180 17.47 -6.13 -5.70
C GLU A 180 15.94 -5.99 -5.76
N LEU A 181 15.25 -6.87 -5.05
CA LEU A 181 13.79 -6.91 -5.02
C LEU A 181 13.26 -6.17 -3.79
N ILE A 182 13.26 -4.84 -3.82
CA ILE A 182 12.66 -4.03 -2.76
C ILE A 182 11.13 -4.14 -2.87
N VAL A 183 10.49 -4.67 -1.83
CA VAL A 183 9.04 -4.99 -1.84
C VAL A 183 8.25 -4.36 -0.72
N ALA A 184 8.90 -3.71 0.24
CA ALA A 184 8.24 -2.86 1.22
C ALA A 184 9.14 -1.65 1.55
N ALA A 185 8.54 -0.48 1.58
CA ALA A 185 9.20 0.77 1.93
C ALA A 185 8.20 1.70 2.62
N LYS A 186 8.72 2.69 3.35
CA LYS A 186 7.93 3.82 3.83
C LYS A 186 8.61 5.12 3.46
N GLN A 187 7.81 6.17 3.30
CA GLN A 187 8.28 7.54 3.18
C GLN A 187 7.70 8.35 4.33
N ASN A 188 8.56 9.03 5.08
CA ASN A 188 8.18 9.73 6.32
C ASN A 188 7.46 8.79 7.32
N ASP A 189 6.56 9.34 8.15
CA ASP A 189 5.80 8.60 9.15
C ASP A 189 4.34 8.28 8.72
N ASN A 190 3.97 8.63 7.49
CA ASN A 190 2.58 8.59 7.03
C ASN A 190 2.37 7.87 5.69
N ILE A 191 3.42 7.46 4.97
CA ILE A 191 3.28 6.76 3.68
C ILE A 191 3.93 5.38 3.77
N LEU A 192 3.14 4.34 3.51
CA LEU A 192 3.58 2.95 3.42
C LEU A 192 3.34 2.44 2.00
N VAL A 193 4.26 1.61 1.48
CA VAL A 193 4.03 0.88 0.24
C VAL A 193 4.52 -0.56 0.31
N THR A 194 3.79 -1.44 -0.36
CA THR A 194 4.13 -2.87 -0.48
C THR A 194 3.89 -3.37 -1.90
N SER A 195 4.78 -4.22 -2.41
CA SER A 195 4.63 -4.83 -3.74
C SER A 195 3.69 -6.04 -3.76
N PHE A 196 3.46 -6.66 -2.62
CA PHE A 196 2.58 -7.83 -2.45
C PHE A 196 1.16 -7.43 -2.04
N HIS A 197 0.29 -8.44 -2.02
CA HIS A 197 -1.12 -8.37 -1.68
C HIS A 197 -1.37 -8.91 -0.26
N PRO A 198 -1.19 -8.11 0.80
CA PRO A 198 -1.45 -8.53 2.17
C PRO A 198 -2.92 -8.87 2.42
N GLU A 199 -3.84 -8.33 1.62
CA GLU A 199 -5.28 -8.61 1.68
C GLU A 199 -5.66 -10.01 1.20
N LEU A 200 -4.74 -10.72 0.53
CA LEU A 200 -4.94 -12.10 0.11
C LEU A 200 -4.37 -13.12 1.11
N ALA A 201 -3.76 -12.66 2.20
CA ALA A 201 -3.26 -13.52 3.27
C ALA A 201 -4.43 -14.00 4.14
N GLU A 202 -5.01 -15.15 3.79
CA GLU A 202 -6.23 -15.64 4.42
C GLU A 202 -6.17 -15.64 5.96
N ASN A 203 -6.99 -14.79 6.58
CA ASN A 203 -7.11 -14.62 8.04
C ASN A 203 -5.86 -14.08 8.76
N ASP A 204 -4.80 -13.73 8.03
CA ASP A 204 -3.62 -13.09 8.59
C ASP A 204 -3.71 -11.55 8.42
N VAL A 205 -4.22 -10.91 9.47
CA VAL A 205 -4.40 -9.45 9.50
C VAL A 205 -3.21 -8.69 10.09
N ARG A 206 -2.07 -9.37 10.35
CA ARG A 206 -0.92 -8.74 11.04
C ARG A 206 -0.42 -7.48 10.35
N PHE A 207 -0.38 -7.50 9.01
CA PHE A 207 0.06 -6.34 8.23
C PHE A 207 -0.91 -5.16 8.31
N HIS A 208 -2.22 -5.40 8.22
CA HIS A 208 -3.24 -4.36 8.37
C HIS A 208 -3.31 -3.82 9.80
N ASP A 209 -3.21 -4.69 10.82
CA ASP A 209 -3.16 -4.26 12.23
C ASP A 209 -1.94 -3.39 12.47
N TRP A 210 -0.77 -3.80 11.97
CA TRP A 210 0.45 -3.00 12.04
C TRP A 210 0.30 -1.63 11.36
N PHE A 211 -0.22 -1.58 10.13
CA PHE A 211 -0.49 -0.31 9.45
C PHE A 211 -1.40 0.61 10.28
N ILE A 212 -2.49 0.06 10.84
CA ILE A 212 -3.41 0.82 11.69
C ILE A 212 -2.69 1.36 12.92
N ARG A 213 -1.89 0.55 13.60
CA ARG A 213 -1.22 0.96 14.84
C ARG A 213 -0.11 1.96 14.59
N GLU A 214 0.78 1.65 13.66
CA GLU A 214 2.01 2.40 13.42
C GLU A 214 1.72 3.73 12.72
N PHE A 215 0.88 3.71 11.68
CA PHE A 215 0.66 4.90 10.84
C PHE A 215 -0.63 5.64 11.20
N VAL A 216 -1.75 4.93 11.34
CA VAL A 216 -3.07 5.57 11.54
C VAL A 216 -3.26 6.07 12.97
N LEU A 217 -2.94 5.24 13.96
CA LEU A 217 -3.11 5.56 15.38
C LEU A 217 -1.85 6.17 16.00
N LYS A 218 -0.70 6.09 15.33
CA LYS A 218 0.63 6.45 15.86
C LYS A 218 0.86 5.90 17.28
N ALA A 219 0.44 4.65 17.47
CA ALA A 219 0.50 3.90 18.71
C ALA A 219 1.18 2.55 18.43
N PRO A 220 2.52 2.53 18.31
CA PRO A 220 3.28 1.34 17.94
C PRO A 220 2.95 0.15 18.83
N MET A 221 3.02 -1.07 18.29
CA MET A 221 2.94 -2.26 19.13
C MET A 221 4.08 -2.20 20.15
N SER A 222 3.73 -2.26 21.44
CA SER A 222 4.73 -2.22 22.51
C SER A 222 5.65 -3.44 22.40
N GLY A 223 6.94 -3.19 22.16
CA GLY A 223 7.93 -4.27 21.99
C GLY A 223 9.20 -3.86 21.26
N PHE A 224 10.00 -2.99 21.89
CA PHE A 224 11.46 -3.15 22.08
C PHE A 224 11.82 -2.56 23.44
#